data_AF-A0A661QE97-F1
#
_entry.id   AF-A0A661QE97-F1
#
_cell.length_a   1.000
_cell.length_b   1.000
_cell.length_c   1.000
_cell.angle_alpha   90.00
_cell.angle_beta   90.00
_cell.angle_gamma   90.00
#
_symmetry.space_group_name_H-M   'P 1'
#
loop_
_entity.id
_entity.type
_entity.pdbx_description
1 polymer ?
#
loop_
_entity_poly.entity_id
_entity_poly.type
_entity_poly.pdbx_seq_one_letter_code
_entity_poly.pdbx_strand_id
1 'polypeptide(L)'
;MKIFIDTANLEEIKKANSYGVLDGVTTNPTLLAREKKEPRKQLEEICKIVDGPVSAEVLSLDAEGMVKEARELVKISSKIVIKIPSTIEGLKATKILSGEGVKTNLTLCFSPSQALLVAKAGATFVSPFVGRLDDISWEGMNLVKDIRLIY
;
A
#
# COMPACT_ATOMS: atom_id res chain seq x y z
N MET A 1 -13.58 -11.17 -2.38
CA MET A 1 -12.17 -10.87 -2.69
C MET A 1 -12.15 -9.58 -3.47
N LYS A 2 -11.24 -8.65 -3.17
CA LYS A 2 -11.06 -7.41 -3.94
C LYS A 2 -9.85 -7.55 -4.87
N ILE A 3 -9.88 -6.91 -6.04
CA ILE A 3 -8.80 -6.95 -7.04
C ILE A 3 -8.26 -5.55 -7.26
N PHE A 4 -6.99 -5.34 -6.92
CA PHE A 4 -6.29 -4.08 -7.17
C PHE A 4 -5.26 -4.27 -8.29
N ILE A 5 -5.00 -3.22 -9.07
CA ILE A 5 -3.92 -3.20 -10.06
C ILE A 5 -2.67 -2.54 -9.49
N ASP A 6 -1.49 -3.12 -9.74
CA ASP A 6 -0.20 -2.56 -9.30
C ASP A 6 0.48 -1.83 -10.46
N THR A 7 0.06 -0.59 -10.69
CA THR A 7 0.61 0.26 -11.75
C THR A 7 0.36 1.73 -11.42
N ALA A 8 1.14 2.61 -12.04
CA ALA A 8 0.87 4.04 -12.05
C ALA A 8 0.47 4.55 -13.44
N ASN A 9 0.41 3.65 -14.45
CA ASN A 9 0.06 3.99 -15.82
C ASN A 9 -1.46 4.24 -15.94
N LEU A 10 -1.85 5.46 -16.34
CA LEU A 10 -3.27 5.84 -16.38
C LEU A 10 -4.08 5.07 -17.43
N GLU A 11 -3.46 4.67 -18.54
CA GLU A 11 -4.17 3.94 -19.60
C GLU A 11 -4.46 2.50 -19.17
N GLU A 12 -3.50 1.85 -18.50
CA GLU A 12 -3.73 0.55 -17.87
C GLU A 12 -4.84 0.61 -16.81
N ILE A 13 -4.83 1.66 -15.97
CA ILE A 13 -5.85 1.85 -14.92
C ILE A 13 -7.23 2.09 -15.54
N LYS A 14 -7.36 2.96 -16.54
CA LYS A 14 -8.64 3.19 -17.23
C LYS A 14 -9.15 1.90 -17.88
N LYS A 15 -8.26 1.14 -18.52
CA LYS A 15 -8.59 -0.12 -19.17
C LYS A 15 -9.05 -1.18 -18.16
N ALA A 16 -8.35 -1.32 -17.03
CA ALA A 16 -8.75 -2.24 -15.97
C ALA A 16 -10.07 -1.83 -15.32
N ASN A 17 -10.28 -0.51 -15.13
CA ASN A 17 -11.51 0.03 -14.58
C ASN A 17 -12.72 -0.22 -15.50
N SER A 18 -12.55 -0.14 -16.82
CA SER A 18 -13.63 -0.40 -17.78
C SER A 18 -14.11 -1.85 -17.81
N TYR A 19 -13.34 -2.79 -17.26
CA TYR A 19 -13.74 -4.19 -17.11
C TYR A 19 -14.73 -4.42 -15.96
N GLY A 20 -14.91 -3.46 -15.06
CA GLY A 20 -15.84 -3.57 -13.93
C GLY A 20 -15.38 -4.51 -12.81
N VAL A 21 -14.09 -4.88 -12.77
CA VAL A 21 -13.50 -5.77 -11.75
C VAL A 21 -12.46 -5.09 -10.87
N LEU A 22 -12.18 -3.80 -11.09
CA LEU A 22 -11.13 -3.07 -10.40
C LEU A 22 -11.67 -2.43 -9.12
N ASP A 23 -11.11 -2.82 -7.97
CA ASP A 23 -11.50 -2.32 -6.65
C ASP A 23 -10.53 -1.31 -6.05
N GLY A 24 -9.39 -1.05 -6.69
CA GLY A 24 -8.34 -0.18 -6.16
C GLY A 24 -7.04 -0.23 -6.95
N VAL A 25 -6.07 0.59 -6.54
CA VAL A 25 -4.74 0.70 -7.16
C VAL A 25 -3.67 0.65 -6.09
N THR A 26 -2.59 -0.07 -6.34
CA THR A 26 -1.36 0.07 -5.57
C THR A 26 -0.30 0.76 -6.41
N THR A 27 0.42 1.70 -5.81
CA THR A 27 1.58 2.34 -6.42
C THR A 27 2.81 2.14 -5.52
N ASN A 28 3.95 2.54 -6.05
CA ASN A 28 5.20 2.71 -5.31
C ASN A 28 6.05 3.78 -6.02
N PRO A 29 7.12 4.29 -5.40
CA PRO A 29 7.93 5.37 -5.97
C PRO A 29 8.51 5.01 -7.35
N THR A 30 8.88 3.74 -7.56
CA THR A 30 9.42 3.27 -8.85
C THR A 30 8.36 3.31 -9.95
N LEU A 31 7.13 2.88 -9.69
CA LEU A 31 6.04 2.93 -10.68
C LEU A 31 5.68 4.37 -11.04
N LEU A 32 5.57 5.26 -10.04
CA LEU A 32 5.30 6.68 -10.28
C LEU A 32 6.42 7.34 -11.10
N ALA A 33 7.69 7.07 -10.76
CA ALA A 33 8.85 7.63 -11.47
C ALA A 33 8.93 7.19 -12.95
N ARG A 34 8.50 5.96 -13.27
CA ARG A 34 8.52 5.44 -14.66
C ARG A 34 7.63 6.23 -15.61
N GLU A 35 6.54 6.81 -15.10
CA GLU A 35 5.59 7.58 -15.92
C GLU A 35 6.09 9.00 -16.24
N LYS A 36 7.24 9.42 -15.67
CA LYS A 36 7.90 10.72 -15.92
C LYS A 36 6.96 11.92 -15.72
N LYS A 37 6.01 11.79 -14.79
CA LYS A 37 5.07 12.83 -14.37
C LYS A 37 5.34 13.25 -12.93
N GLU A 38 4.77 14.38 -12.53
CA GLU A 38 4.78 14.81 -11.14
C GLU A 38 3.96 13.82 -10.29
N PRO A 39 4.55 13.16 -9.27
CA PRO A 39 3.88 12.08 -8.53
C PRO A 39 2.56 12.48 -7.88
N ARG A 40 2.47 13.71 -7.34
CA ARG A 40 1.24 14.20 -6.69
C ARG A 40 0.08 14.30 -7.67
N LYS A 41 0.29 14.96 -8.82
CA LYS A 41 -0.72 15.08 -9.87
C LYS A 41 -1.15 13.72 -10.41
N GLN A 42 -0.19 12.80 -10.55
CA GLN A 42 -0.50 11.46 -11.02
C GLN A 42 -1.38 10.70 -10.03
N LEU A 43 -1.12 10.78 -8.72
CA LEU A 43 -1.99 10.21 -7.69
C LEU A 43 -3.38 10.85 -7.71
N GLU A 44 -3.48 12.17 -7.90
CA GLU A 44 -4.77 12.87 -8.08
C GLU A 44 -5.55 12.34 -9.29
N GLU A 45 -4.88 12.12 -10.43
CA GLU A 45 -5.49 11.55 -11.64
C GLU A 45 -5.98 10.11 -11.40
N ILE A 46 -5.18 9.28 -10.73
CA ILE A 46 -5.57 7.90 -10.38
C ILE A 46 -6.82 7.90 -9.48
N CYS A 47 -6.86 8.77 -8.46
CA CYS A 47 -8.00 8.89 -7.55
C CYS A 47 -9.29 9.40 -8.25
N LYS A 48 -9.17 10.08 -9.39
CA LYS A 48 -10.32 10.49 -10.21
C LYS A 48 -10.86 9.34 -11.08
N ILE A 49 -10.01 8.38 -11.45
CA ILE A 49 -10.39 7.25 -12.31
C ILE A 49 -11.02 6.11 -11.51
N VAL A 50 -10.45 5.80 -10.34
CA VAL A 50 -10.83 4.64 -9.53
C VAL A 50 -11.59 5.07 -8.29
N ASP A 51 -12.71 4.40 -7.97
CA ASP A 51 -13.53 4.73 -6.80
C ASP A 51 -13.03 4.13 -5.48
N GLY A 52 -12.21 3.09 -5.59
CA GLY A 52 -11.62 2.41 -4.46
C GLY A 52 -10.30 2.99 -3.94
N PRO A 53 -9.64 2.28 -3.01
CA PRO A 53 -8.41 2.72 -2.37
C PRO A 53 -7.23 2.86 -3.35
N VAL A 54 -6.40 3.87 -3.13
CA VAL A 54 -5.16 4.12 -3.89
C VAL A 54 -3.99 4.15 -2.91
N SER A 55 -3.13 3.13 -2.94
CA SER A 55 -1.97 3.09 -2.05
C SER A 55 -0.84 4.00 -2.56
N ALA A 56 -0.40 4.95 -1.74
CA ALA A 56 0.71 5.88 -2.01
C ALA A 56 1.79 5.74 -0.92
N GLU A 57 3.06 5.60 -1.30
CA GLU A 57 4.16 5.25 -0.40
C GLU A 57 4.91 6.47 0.13
N VAL A 58 5.21 6.45 1.44
CA VAL A 58 6.14 7.41 2.09
C VAL A 58 7.59 7.05 1.78
N LEU A 59 8.48 8.03 1.83
CA LEU A 59 9.91 7.91 1.52
C LEU A 59 10.80 7.98 2.77
N SER A 60 10.38 8.70 3.82
CA SER A 60 11.13 8.75 5.07
C SER A 60 11.26 7.37 5.72
N LEU A 61 12.35 7.19 6.49
CA LEU A 61 12.70 5.96 7.20
C LEU A 61 12.41 6.02 8.71
N ASP A 62 12.10 7.20 9.25
CA ASP A 62 11.78 7.43 10.65
C ASP A 62 10.28 7.70 10.84
N ALA A 63 9.74 7.39 12.03
CA ALA A 63 8.30 7.50 12.25
C ALA A 63 7.77 8.93 12.09
N GLU A 64 8.52 9.95 12.50
CA GLU A 64 8.08 11.35 12.44
C GLU A 64 7.99 11.83 10.99
N GLY A 65 9.02 11.54 10.18
CA GLY A 65 9.03 11.84 8.76
C GLY A 65 7.94 11.10 8.00
N MET A 66 7.74 9.81 8.26
CA MET A 66 6.65 9.03 7.65
C MET A 66 5.28 9.64 7.96
N VAL A 67 5.03 10.03 9.22
CA VAL A 67 3.76 10.66 9.63
C VAL A 67 3.57 12.01 8.93
N LYS A 68 4.64 12.82 8.82
CA LYS A 68 4.58 14.11 8.14
C LYS A 68 4.24 13.96 6.66
N GLU A 69 4.92 13.05 5.96
CA GLU A 69 4.66 12.77 4.54
C GLU A 69 3.26 12.20 4.33
N ALA A 70 2.83 11.27 5.19
CA ALA A 70 1.50 10.70 5.18
C ALA A 70 0.40 11.77 5.24
N ARG A 71 0.54 12.74 6.16
CA ARG A 71 -0.39 13.86 6.31
C ARG A 71 -0.47 14.78 5.09
N GLU A 72 0.59 14.89 4.29
CA GLU A 72 0.56 15.63 3.03
C GLU A 72 -0.09 14.83 1.89
N LEU A 73 0.11 13.51 1.88
CA LEU A 73 -0.46 12.61 0.89
C LEU A 73 -1.98 12.46 1.07
N VAL A 74 -2.49 12.32 2.29
CA VAL A 74 -3.95 12.19 2.51
C VAL A 74 -4.75 13.42 2.08
N LYS A 75 -4.11 14.59 1.95
CA LYS A 75 -4.75 15.81 1.41
C LYS A 75 -5.11 15.68 -0.08
N ILE A 76 -4.55 14.71 -0.80
CA ILE A 76 -4.83 14.48 -2.22
C ILE A 76 -6.26 13.98 -2.41
N SER A 77 -6.68 12.99 -1.63
CA SER A 77 -8.00 12.38 -1.73
C SER A 77 -8.28 11.51 -0.51
N SER A 78 -9.55 11.38 -0.12
CA SER A 78 -10.01 10.41 0.89
C SER A 78 -9.82 8.94 0.46
N LYS A 79 -9.52 8.71 -0.83
CA LYS A 79 -9.20 7.39 -1.40
C LYS A 79 -7.75 6.96 -1.12
N ILE A 80 -6.88 7.89 -0.70
CA ILE A 80 -5.48 7.59 -0.41
C ILE A 80 -5.36 6.66 0.80
N VAL A 81 -4.53 5.63 0.63
CA VAL A 81 -4.06 4.73 1.69
C VAL A 81 -2.54 4.86 1.76
N ILE A 82 -2.02 5.13 2.96
CA ILE A 82 -0.60 5.39 3.15
C ILE A 82 0.14 4.07 3.22
N LYS A 83 1.00 3.83 2.23
CA LYS A 83 1.83 2.64 2.15
C LYS A 83 3.13 2.86 2.93
N ILE A 84 3.40 1.97 3.88
CA ILE A 84 4.49 2.11 4.87
C ILE A 84 5.29 0.80 4.92
N PRO A 85 6.62 0.82 4.90
CA PRO A 85 7.42 -0.39 5.10
C PRO A 85 7.14 -1.07 6.46
N SER A 86 7.12 -2.40 6.50
CA SER A 86 6.93 -3.19 7.74
C SER A 86 8.18 -3.18 8.65
N THR A 87 8.59 -2.00 9.10
CA THR A 87 9.73 -1.77 10.02
C THR A 87 9.25 -1.34 11.40
N ILE A 88 10.15 -1.28 12.40
CA ILE A 88 9.81 -0.77 13.74
C ILE A 88 9.28 0.67 13.67
N GLU A 89 9.94 1.53 12.90
CA GLU A 89 9.49 2.92 12.69
C GLU A 89 8.16 2.97 11.91
N GLY A 90 7.97 2.09 10.93
CA GLY A 90 6.71 1.94 10.23
C GLY A 90 5.55 1.53 11.13
N LEU A 91 5.77 0.64 12.10
CA LEU A 91 4.76 0.25 13.10
C LEU A 91 4.41 1.43 14.03
N LYS A 92 5.40 2.23 14.46
CA LYS A 92 5.16 3.45 15.24
C LYS A 92 4.34 4.47 14.46
N ALA A 93 4.73 4.75 13.22
CA ALA A 93 3.99 5.66 12.33
C ALA A 93 2.55 5.16 12.10
N THR A 94 2.38 3.86 11.87
CA THR A 94 1.06 3.23 11.68
C THR A 94 0.16 3.42 12.90
N LYS A 95 0.68 3.23 14.11
CA LYS A 95 -0.09 3.43 15.35
C LYS A 95 -0.60 4.87 15.47
N ILE A 96 0.24 5.86 15.13
CA ILE A 96 -0.13 7.29 15.15
C ILE A 96 -1.21 7.55 14.10
N LEU A 97 -0.97 7.18 12.85
CA LEU A 97 -1.86 7.42 11.72
C LEU A 97 -3.22 6.72 11.88
N SER A 98 -3.23 5.49 12.39
CA SER A 98 -4.46 4.75 12.69
C SER A 98 -5.29 5.45 13.76
N GLY A 99 -4.65 5.99 14.81
CA GLY A 99 -5.32 6.84 15.82
C GLY A 99 -5.90 8.14 15.27
N GLU A 100 -5.39 8.62 14.14
CA GLU A 100 -5.90 9.77 13.38
C GLU A 100 -6.98 9.37 12.35
N GLY A 101 -7.33 8.09 12.24
CA GLY A 101 -8.27 7.58 11.23
C GLY A 101 -7.69 7.52 9.81
N VAL A 102 -6.38 7.67 9.64
CA VAL A 102 -5.69 7.54 8.35
C VAL A 102 -5.51 6.07 8.02
N LYS A 103 -5.98 5.67 6.83
CA LYS A 103 -5.83 4.31 6.32
C LYS A 103 -4.37 4.02 5.94
N THR A 104 -3.87 2.87 6.35
CA THR A 104 -2.48 2.46 6.13
C THR A 104 -2.39 1.07 5.51
N ASN A 105 -1.38 0.86 4.65
CA ASN A 105 -1.06 -0.41 4.01
C ASN A 105 0.41 -0.75 4.29
N LEU A 106 0.67 -1.73 5.15
CA LEU A 106 2.06 -2.07 5.47
C LEU A 106 2.62 -3.06 4.45
N THR A 107 3.65 -2.61 3.75
CA THR A 107 4.31 -3.31 2.64
C THR A 107 5.58 -4.03 3.10
N LEU A 108 6.19 -4.83 2.23
CA LEU A 108 7.43 -5.57 2.51
C LEU A 108 7.27 -6.53 3.71
N CYS A 109 6.14 -7.22 3.77
CA CYS A 109 5.89 -8.27 4.75
C CYS A 109 6.29 -9.64 4.18
N PHE A 110 7.17 -10.35 4.91
CA PHE A 110 7.77 -11.61 4.48
C PHE A 110 7.62 -12.74 5.52
N SER A 111 7.01 -12.46 6.68
CA SER A 111 6.72 -13.49 7.69
C SER A 111 5.34 -13.32 8.34
N PRO A 112 4.74 -14.40 8.88
CA PRO A 112 3.48 -14.31 9.61
C PRO A 112 3.60 -13.45 10.88
N SER A 113 4.77 -13.47 11.54
CA SER A 113 5.05 -12.65 12.72
C SER A 113 5.07 -11.15 12.41
N GLN A 114 5.61 -10.74 11.25
CA GLN A 114 5.50 -9.36 10.78
C GLN A 114 4.03 -8.98 10.58
N ALA A 115 3.25 -9.82 9.89
CA ALA A 115 1.83 -9.53 9.65
C ALA A 115 1.01 -9.41 10.94
N LEU A 116 1.32 -10.21 11.97
CA LEU A 116 0.68 -10.08 13.28
C LEU A 116 1.00 -8.72 13.92
N LEU A 117 2.25 -8.27 13.89
CA LEU A 117 2.64 -6.96 14.41
C LEU A 117 1.97 -5.82 13.65
N VAL A 118 1.89 -5.93 12.31
CA VAL A 118 1.17 -5.00 11.44
C VAL A 118 -0.30 -4.86 11.87
N ALA A 119 -1.00 -5.97 12.09
CA ALA A 119 -2.39 -5.96 12.56
C ALA A 119 -2.51 -5.29 13.94
N LYS A 120 -1.63 -5.63 14.89
CA LYS A 120 -1.65 -5.05 16.24
C LYS A 120 -1.33 -3.55 16.27
N ALA A 121 -0.59 -3.04 15.28
CA ALA A 121 -0.34 -1.60 15.13
C ALA A 121 -1.55 -0.82 14.60
N GLY A 122 -2.61 -1.50 14.16
CA GLY A 122 -3.84 -0.87 13.67
C GLY A 122 -3.84 -0.58 12.17
N ALA A 123 -3.06 -1.33 11.38
CA ALA A 123 -3.03 -1.20 9.93
C ALA A 123 -4.38 -1.52 9.28
N THR A 124 -4.70 -0.83 8.18
CA THR A 124 -5.90 -1.18 7.36
C THR A 124 -5.62 -2.38 6.45
N PHE A 125 -4.40 -2.48 5.92
CA PHE A 125 -3.97 -3.57 5.07
C PHE A 125 -2.56 -4.05 5.43
N VAL A 126 -2.29 -5.33 5.18
CA VAL A 126 -0.94 -5.91 5.11
C VAL A 126 -0.70 -6.42 3.69
N SER A 127 0.48 -6.14 3.13
CA SER A 127 0.89 -6.60 1.80
C SER A 127 2.05 -7.59 1.92
N PRO A 128 1.78 -8.92 1.98
CA PRO A 128 2.80 -9.96 1.90
C PRO A 128 3.35 -10.10 0.48
N PHE A 129 4.67 -10.26 0.35
CA PHE A 129 5.36 -10.28 -0.94
C PHE A 129 5.62 -11.72 -1.41
N VAL A 130 4.58 -12.36 -1.95
CA VAL A 130 4.61 -13.76 -2.43
C VAL A 130 5.70 -14.00 -3.46
N GLY A 131 5.68 -13.28 -4.59
CA GLY A 131 6.62 -13.53 -5.69
C GLY A 131 8.10 -13.37 -5.30
N ARG A 132 8.42 -12.48 -4.34
CA ARG A 132 9.80 -12.32 -3.84
C ARG A 132 10.25 -13.49 -2.96
N LEU A 133 9.33 -14.19 -2.31
CA LEU A 133 9.64 -15.43 -1.62
C LEU A 133 9.85 -16.57 -2.62
N ASP A 134 9.00 -16.62 -3.65
CA ASP A 134 9.14 -17.58 -4.75
C ASP A 134 10.52 -17.44 -5.44
N ASP A 135 10.98 -16.20 -5.67
CA ASP A 135 12.31 -15.91 -6.26
C ASP A 135 13.48 -16.52 -5.48
N ILE A 136 13.32 -16.74 -4.17
CA ILE A 136 14.35 -17.34 -3.29
C ILE A 136 14.04 -18.80 -2.94
N SER A 137 13.22 -19.48 -3.76
CA SER A 137 12.85 -20.90 -3.63
C SER A 137 12.03 -21.24 -2.38
N TRP A 138 11.25 -20.28 -1.87
CA TRP A 138 10.23 -20.53 -0.84
C TRP A 138 8.86 -20.54 -1.50
N GLU A 139 7.92 -21.35 -1.01
CA GLU A 139 6.53 -21.28 -1.49
C GLU A 139 5.80 -20.09 -0.82
N GLY A 140 5.78 -18.94 -1.50
CA GLY A 140 5.26 -17.69 -0.96
C GLY A 140 3.77 -17.73 -0.62
N MET A 141 2.99 -18.61 -1.26
CA MET A 141 1.57 -18.80 -0.93
C MET A 141 1.35 -19.41 0.46
N ASN A 142 2.34 -20.12 1.01
CA ASN A 142 2.27 -20.59 2.41
C ASN A 142 2.24 -19.40 3.39
N LEU A 143 2.95 -18.30 3.09
CA LEU A 143 2.87 -17.08 3.90
C LEU A 143 1.43 -16.53 3.95
N VAL A 144 0.74 -16.49 2.80
CA VAL A 144 -0.65 -16.01 2.74
C VAL A 144 -1.57 -16.93 3.54
N LYS A 145 -1.39 -18.24 3.43
CA LYS A 145 -2.15 -19.25 4.20
C LYS A 145 -1.97 -19.06 5.71
N ASP A 146 -0.73 -18.88 6.16
CA ASP A 146 -0.40 -18.68 7.58
C ASP A 146 -0.96 -17.37 8.11
N ILE A 147 -0.81 -16.26 7.37
CA ILE A 147 -1.39 -14.97 7.74
C ILE A 147 -2.91 -15.09 7.85
N ARG A 148 -3.56 -15.77 6.90
CA ARG A 148 -5.01 -15.95 6.90
C ARG A 148 -5.51 -16.76 8.09
N LEU A 149 -4.73 -17.72 8.57
CA LEU A 149 -5.05 -18.51 9.76
C LEU A 149 -4.91 -17.68 11.05
N ILE A 150 -3.95 -16.76 11.10
CA ILE A 150 -3.72 -15.89 12.26
C ILE A 150 -4.78 -14.77 12.37
N TYR A 151 -5.29 -14.27 11.24
CA TYR A 151 -6.26 -13.17 11.15
C TYR A 151 -7.72 -13.66 11.27
#